data_AF-A0A2V4E7G5-F1
#
_entry.id   AF-A0A2V4E7G5-F1
#
_cell.length_a   1.000
_cell.length_b   1.000
_cell.length_c   1.000
_cell.angle_alpha   90.00
_cell.angle_beta   90.00
_cell.angle_gamma   90.00
#
_symmetry.space_group_name_H-M   'P 1'
#
loop_
_entity.id
_entity.type
_entity.pdbx_description
1 polymer ?
#
loop_
_entity_poly.entity_id
_entity_poly.type
_entity_poly.pdbx_seq_one_letter_code
_entity_poly.pdbx_strand_id
1 'polypeptide(L)' 'MIDNVSKQAIERKKHLPSGVQQLVVIDIRGQKMTALQEFKIKQGIKNKSNGIIKPEQIEFKTK' A
#
# COMPACT_ATOMS: atom_id res chain seq x y z
N MET A 1 -2.04 -9.01 5.09
CA MET A 1 -1.79 -8.16 3.89
C MET A 1 -0.99 -6.90 4.21
N ILE A 2 -1.49 -6.00 5.07
CA ILE A 2 -0.85 -4.71 5.40
C ILE A 2 0.62 -4.88 5.80
N ASP A 3 0.93 -5.84 6.67
CA ASP A 3 2.30 -6.11 7.13
C ASP A 3 3.24 -6.52 5.99
N ASN A 4 2.76 -7.34 5.05
CA ASN A 4 3.58 -7.81 3.93
C ASN A 4 3.90 -6.66 2.99
N VAL A 5 2.92 -5.84 2.62
CA VAL A 5 3.13 -4.65 1.78
C VAL A 5 4.11 -3.69 2.45
N SER A 6 3.94 -3.47 3.75
CA SER A 6 4.79 -2.54 4.52
C SER A 6 6.24 -3.02 4.59
N LYS A 7 6.46 -4.31 4.90
CA LYS A 7 7.81 -4.92 4.91
C LYS A 7 8.46 -4.85 3.53
N GLN A 8 7.71 -5.16 2.46
CA GLN A 8 8.23 -5.07 1.10
C GLN A 8 8.63 -3.63 0.73
N ALA A 9 7.83 -2.63 1.10
CA ALA A 9 8.15 -1.24 0.83
C ALA A 9 9.43 -0.79 1.52
N ILE A 10 9.63 -1.20 2.77
CA ILE A 10 10.84 -0.92 3.57
C ILE A 10 12.07 -1.57 2.92
N GLU A 11 12.00 -2.86 2.60
CA GLU A 11 13.13 -3.56 1.98
C GLU A 11 13.46 -2.98 0.60
N ARG A 12 12.46 -2.75 -0.26
CA ARG A 12 12.69 -2.15 -1.58
C ARG A 12 13.32 -0.77 -1.49
N LYS A 13 12.96 0.03 -0.48
CA LYS A 13 13.54 1.37 -0.31
C LYS A 13 15.06 1.33 -0.10
N LYS A 14 15.61 0.24 0.46
CA LYS A 14 17.06 0.05 0.62
C LYS A 14 17.79 -0.22 -0.70
N HIS A 15 17.08 -0.76 -1.70
CA HIS A 15 17.66 -1.18 -2.98
C HIS A 15 17.28 -0.26 -4.15
N LEU A 16 16.27 0.59 -3.99
CA LEU A 16 15.82 1.50 -5.03
C LEU A 16 16.63 2.81 -5.03
N PRO A 17 16.97 3.35 -6.21
CA PRO A 17 17.57 4.67 -6.34
C PRO A 17 16.73 5.77 -5.69
N SER A 18 17.40 6.85 -5.27
CA SER A 18 16.69 8.05 -4.80
C SER A 18 15.78 8.62 -5.90
N GLY A 19 14.63 9.16 -5.52
CA GLY A 19 13.63 9.67 -6.46
C GLY A 19 12.65 8.64 -7.04
N VAL A 20 12.90 7.33 -6.88
CA VAL A 20 11.95 6.30 -7.33
C VAL A 20 10.75 6.21 -6.39
N GLN A 21 9.56 6.29 -6.97
CA GLN A 21 8.29 6.10 -6.27
C GLN A 21 7.85 4.64 -6.32
N GLN A 22 7.31 4.14 -5.22
CA GLN A 22 6.69 2.81 -5.14
C GLN A 22 5.16 2.95 -5.20
N LEU A 23 4.50 2.17 -6.05
CA LEU A 23 3.04 2.11 -6.18
C LEU A 23 2.54 0.73 -5.74
N VAL A 24 1.36 0.70 -5.13
CA VAL A 24 0.74 -0.52 -4.61
C VAL A 24 -0.63 -0.69 -5.25
N VAL A 25 -0.82 -1.81 -5.96
CA VAL A 25 -2.13 -2.23 -6.47
C VAL A 25 -2.62 -3.40 -5.63
N ILE A 26 -3.78 -3.25 -5.03
CA ILE A 26 -4.42 -4.29 -4.21
C ILE A 26 -5.61 -4.83 -5.00
N ASP A 27 -5.56 -6.11 -5.34
CA ASP A 27 -6.64 -6.78 -6.03
C ASP A 27 -7.76 -7.15 -5.04
N ILE A 28 -8.94 -6.58 -5.25
CA ILE A 28 -10.13 -6.82 -4.42
C ILE A 28 -11.32 -7.29 -5.28
N ARG A 29 -11.05 -7.76 -6.51
CA ARG A 29 -12.09 -8.29 -7.40
C ARG A 29 -12.83 -9.44 -6.72
N GLY A 30 -14.15 -9.40 -6.78
CA GLY A 30 -15.02 -10.38 -6.11
C GLY A 30 -15.18 -10.21 -4.59
N GLN A 31 -14.54 -9.20 -3.97
CA GLN A 31 -14.68 -8.93 -2.53
C GLN A 31 -15.60 -7.73 -2.28
N LYS A 32 -16.46 -7.81 -1.25
CA LYS A 32 -17.23 -6.65 -0.77
C LYS A 32 -16.32 -5.80 0.13
N MET A 33 -15.86 -4.66 -0.40
CA MET A 33 -15.05 -3.70 0.33
C MET A 33 -15.88 -2.45 0.67
N THR A 34 -15.77 -1.96 1.90
CA THR A 34 -16.35 -0.69 2.35
C THR A 34 -15.30 0.42 2.32
N ALA A 35 -15.73 1.67 2.16
CA ALA A 35 -14.85 2.83 2.22
C ALA A 35 -14.05 2.90 3.55
N LEU A 36 -14.64 2.46 4.66
CA LEU A 36 -13.95 2.38 5.96
C LEU A 36 -12.84 1.34 5.96
N GLN A 37 -13.03 0.19 5.31
CA GLN A 37 -11.98 -0.84 5.17
C GLN A 37 -10.85 -0.33 4.27
N GLU A 38 -11.16 0.31 3.14
CA GLU A 38 -10.15 0.92 2.27
C GLU A 38 -9.32 1.95 3.01
N PHE A 39 -9.98 2.84 3.76
CA PHE A 39 -9.30 3.85 4.57
C PHE A 39 -8.37 3.21 5.60
N LYS A 40 -8.84 2.21 6.36
CA LYS A 40 -8.03 1.49 7.35
C LYS A 40 -6.82 0.80 6.72
N ILE A 41 -7.00 0.19 5.55
CA ILE A 41 -5.91 -0.44 4.80
C ILE A 41 -4.87 0.62 4.38
N LYS A 42 -5.30 1.73 3.77
CA LYS A 42 -4.42 2.81 3.33
C LYS A 42 -3.62 3.40 4.50
N GLN A 43 -4.29 3.73 5.62
CA GLN A 43 -3.62 4.26 6.80
C GLN A 43 -2.70 3.23 7.46
N GLY A 44 -3.11 1.97 7.52
CA GLY A 44 -2.29 0.89 8.05
C GLY A 44 -0.99 0.71 7.28
N ILE A 45 -1.04 0.72 5.94
CA ILE A 45 0.14 0.62 5.08
C ILE A 45 1.03 1.86 5.23
N LYS A 46 0.45 3.07 5.24
CA LYS A 46 1.19 4.31 5.47
C LYS A 46 1.99 4.25 6.77
N ASN A 47 1.31 3.94 7.87
CA ASN A 47 1.92 3.96 9.19
C ASN A 47 2.99 2.87 9.33
N LYS A 48 2.70 1.63 8.90
CA LYS A 48 3.64 0.51 9.03
C LYS A 48 4.80 0.54 8.03
N SER A 49 4.67 1.27 6.92
CA SER A 49 5.77 1.50 5.97
C SER A 49 6.59 2.75 6.30
N ASN A 50 6.39 3.37 7.47
CA ASN A 50 7.04 4.63 7.88
C ASN A 50 6.84 5.76 6.85
N GLY A 51 5.68 5.80 6.19
CA GLY A 51 5.35 6.80 5.17
C GLY A 51 6.00 6.58 3.80
N ILE A 52 6.70 5.46 3.56
CA ILE A 52 7.28 5.12 2.25
C ILE A 52 6.17 4.99 1.19
N ILE A 53 5.04 4.38 1.56
CA ILE A 53 3.83 4.31 0.74
C ILE A 53 2.79 5.24 1.33
N LYS A 54 2.36 6.25 0.58
CA LYS A 54 1.27 7.15 0.97
C LYS A 54 -0.10 6.64 0.46
N PRO A 55 -1.22 7.07 1.06
CA PRO A 55 -2.57 6.65 0.64
C PRO A 55 -2.90 6.88 -0.85
N GLU A 56 -2.28 7.89 -1.46
CA GLU A 56 -2.47 8.26 -2.86
C GLU A 56 -1.73 7.31 -3.81
N GLN A 57 -0.75 6.54 -3.29
CA GLN A 57 0.03 5.55 -4.04
C GLN A 57 -0.60 4.15 -4.00
N ILE A 58 -1.79 4.03 -3.40
CA ILE A 58 -2.49 2.76 -3.21
C ILE A 58 -3.78 2.78 -4.04
N GLU A 59 -3.84 1.86 -5.00
CA GLU A 59 -4.98 1.65 -5.87
C GLU A 59 -5.64 0.31 -5.57
N PHE A 60 -6.98 0.30 -5.51
CA PHE A 60 -7.76 -0.91 -5.33
C PHE A 60 -8.36 -1.34 -6.67
N LYS A 61 -7.92 -2.50 -7.17
CA LYS A 61 -8.46 -3.06 -8.41
C LYS A 61 -9.77 -3.77 -8.13
N THR A 62 -10.86 -3.22 -8.67
CA THR A 62 -12.25 -3.67 -8.41
C THR A 62 -12.94 -4.30 -9.63
N LYS A 63 -12.39 -4.12 -10.84
CA LYS A 63 -12.89 -4.65 -12.11
C LYS A 63 -11.76 -5.27 -12.91
#